data_AF-A0A6P5AM54-F1
#
_entry.id   AF-A0A6P5AM54-F1
#
_cell.length_a   1.000
_cell.length_b   1.000
_cell.length_c   1.000
_cell.angle_alpha   90.00
_cell.angle_beta   90.00
_cell.angle_gamma   90.00
#
_symmetry.space_group_name_H-M   'P 1'
#
loop_
_entity.id
_entity.type
_entity.pdbx_description
1 polymer ?
#
loop_
_entity_poly.entity_id
_entity_poly.type
_entity_poly.pdbx_seq_one_letter_code
_entity_poly.pdbx_strand_id
1 'polypeptide(L)'
;MILAASELAMHQERVSRHYKGITTALNELKSRFTDLNSEHNRMFEQFREHIENMEHIFINATKSTKRLLQTELEKFMDTIRVSLRQFRGFLDDTLATLRESKARFRMSFKLFSDGGNFSPEEIEEYRKKLERMANKIDSAEGFVMADLEGMEARRLDQATEVVNKFEHR
;
A
#
# COMPACT_ATOMS: atom_id res chain seq x y z
N MET A 1 -47.99 1.23 0.61
CA MET A 1 -46.92 0.81 -0.33
C MET A 1 -45.74 1.78 -0.42
N ILE A 2 -45.89 3.09 -0.10
CA ILE A 2 -44.78 4.07 -0.23
C ILE A 2 -43.65 3.88 0.79
N LEU A 3 -43.97 3.43 2.02
CA LEU A 3 -42.98 3.26 3.11
C LEU A 3 -41.93 2.17 2.80
N ALA A 4 -42.33 1.04 2.21
CA ALA A 4 -41.42 -0.06 1.87
C ALA A 4 -40.44 0.30 0.74
N ALA A 5 -40.87 1.10 -0.24
CA ALA A 5 -40.00 1.54 -1.34
C ALA A 5 -38.95 2.56 -0.85
N SER A 6 -39.34 3.47 0.04
CA SER A 6 -38.41 4.43 0.66
C SER A 6 -37.37 3.74 1.53
N GLU A 7 -37.77 2.72 2.29
CA GLU A 7 -36.88 1.96 3.17
C GLU A 7 -35.86 1.14 2.38
N LEU A 8 -36.31 0.44 1.33
CA LEU A 8 -35.44 -0.29 0.41
C LEU A 8 -34.41 0.65 -0.26
N ALA A 9 -34.82 1.85 -0.67
CA ALA A 9 -33.93 2.84 -1.25
C ALA A 9 -32.84 3.28 -0.25
N MET A 10 -33.19 3.50 1.02
CA MET A 10 -32.23 3.84 2.07
C MET A 10 -31.23 2.70 2.33
N HIS A 11 -31.68 1.45 2.33
CA HIS A 11 -30.80 0.28 2.47
C HIS A 11 -29.79 0.19 1.33
N GLN A 12 -30.26 0.34 0.09
CA GLN A 12 -29.42 0.34 -1.09
C GLN A 12 -28.40 1.48 -1.06
N GLU A 13 -28.82 2.69 -0.67
CA GLU A 13 -27.93 3.84 -0.53
C GLU A 13 -26.84 3.57 0.52
N ARG A 14 -27.20 3.01 1.68
CA ARG A 14 -26.26 2.69 2.76
C ARG A 14 -25.18 1.71 2.28
N VAL A 15 -25.58 0.66 1.55
CA VAL A 15 -24.68 -0.33 0.95
C VAL A 15 -23.78 0.30 -0.11
N SER A 16 -24.36 1.12 -0.99
CA SER A 16 -23.63 1.83 -2.04
C SER A 16 -22.57 2.76 -1.45
N ARG A 17 -22.92 3.54 -0.42
CA ARG A 17 -21.99 4.43 0.28
C ARG A 17 -20.84 3.67 0.94
N HIS A 18 -21.14 2.55 1.61
CA HIS A 18 -20.11 1.71 2.22
C HIS A 18 -19.16 1.13 1.17
N TYR A 19 -19.71 0.64 0.06
CA TYR A 19 -18.93 0.14 -1.08
C TYR A 19 -18.02 1.21 -1.68
N LYS A 20 -18.54 2.44 -1.86
CA LYS A 20 -17.75 3.58 -2.33
C LYS A 20 -16.61 3.89 -1.36
N GLY A 21 -16.87 3.89 -0.05
CA GLY A 21 -15.85 4.12 0.97
C GLY A 21 -14.70 3.10 0.90
N ILE A 22 -15.02 1.80 0.81
CA ILE A 22 -14.00 0.75 0.64
C ILE A 22 -13.21 0.96 -0.65
N THR A 23 -13.90 1.25 -1.76
CA THR A 23 -13.23 1.47 -3.05
C THR A 23 -12.28 2.68 -2.99
N THR A 24 -12.69 3.78 -2.36
CA THR A 24 -11.85 4.96 -2.17
C THR A 24 -10.59 4.62 -1.38
N ALA A 25 -10.72 3.93 -0.25
CA ALA A 25 -9.57 3.54 0.58
C ALA A 25 -8.59 2.62 -0.17
N LEU A 26 -9.11 1.66 -0.95
CA LEU A 26 -8.26 0.79 -1.78
C LEU A 26 -7.54 1.57 -2.90
N ASN A 27 -8.19 2.58 -3.48
CA ASN A 27 -7.56 3.45 -4.47
C ASN A 27 -6.49 4.34 -3.83
N GLU A 28 -6.72 4.86 -2.62
CA GLU A 28 -5.71 5.61 -1.88
C GLU A 28 -4.49 4.73 -1.56
N LEU A 29 -4.70 3.49 -1.13
CA LEU A 29 -3.61 2.53 -0.91
C LEU A 29 -2.75 2.35 -2.16
N LYS A 30 -3.38 2.13 -3.33
CA LYS A 30 -2.68 1.99 -4.61
C LYS A 30 -1.94 3.27 -5.02
N SER A 31 -2.54 4.43 -4.79
CA SER A 31 -1.92 5.72 -5.08
C SER A 31 -0.66 5.89 -4.24
N ARG A 32 -0.75 5.71 -2.92
CA ARG A 32 0.40 5.85 -2.02
C ARG A 32 1.51 4.85 -2.34
N PHE A 33 1.16 3.65 -2.79
CA PHE A 33 2.14 2.67 -3.26
C PHE A 33 2.89 3.15 -4.50
N THR A 34 2.18 3.79 -5.43
CA THR A 34 2.76 4.39 -6.63
C THR A 34 3.68 5.57 -6.26
N ASP A 35 3.26 6.39 -5.29
CA ASP A 35 4.05 7.51 -4.78
C ASP A 35 5.34 7.03 -4.11
N LEU A 36 5.25 5.99 -3.28
CA LEU A 36 6.41 5.32 -2.66
C LEU A 36 7.44 4.90 -3.71
N ASN A 37 6.98 4.22 -4.77
CA ASN A 37 7.88 3.74 -5.81
C ASN A 37 8.54 4.89 -6.58
N SER A 38 7.78 5.95 -6.83
CA SER A 38 8.28 7.18 -7.49
C SER A 38 9.32 7.88 -6.63
N GLU A 39 9.08 7.96 -5.32
CA GLU A 39 10.00 8.56 -4.36
C GLU A 39 11.30 7.76 -4.24
N HIS A 40 11.22 6.43 -4.18
CA HIS A 40 12.43 5.59 -4.19
C HIS A 40 13.22 5.73 -5.49
N ASN A 41 12.55 5.86 -6.64
CA ASN A 41 13.24 6.14 -7.92
C ASN A 41 13.96 7.49 -7.86
N ARG A 42 13.29 8.52 -7.35
CA ARG A 42 13.88 9.86 -7.19
C ARG A 42 15.10 9.82 -6.27
N MET A 43 15.00 9.14 -5.13
CA MET A 43 16.11 8.96 -4.20
C MET A 43 17.27 8.19 -4.83
N PHE A 44 16.97 7.17 -5.65
CA PHE A 44 17.99 6.40 -6.35
C PHE A 44 18.77 7.27 -7.35
N GLU A 45 18.09 8.09 -8.14
CA GLU A 45 18.77 9.02 -9.07
C GLU A 45 19.63 10.05 -8.31
N GLN A 46 19.14 10.56 -7.18
CA GLN A 46 19.92 11.46 -6.31
C GLN A 46 21.17 10.77 -5.72
N PHE A 47 21.02 9.53 -5.28
CA PHE A 47 22.15 8.72 -4.81
C PHE A 47 23.16 8.53 -5.93
N ARG A 48 22.72 8.16 -7.13
CA ARG A 48 23.59 7.99 -8.29
C ARG A 48 24.35 9.26 -8.64
N GLU A 49 23.67 10.39 -8.76
CA GLU A 49 24.27 11.70 -9.04
C GLU A 49 25.28 12.09 -7.94
N HIS A 50 24.97 11.79 -6.68
CA HIS A 50 25.89 12.02 -5.56
C HIS A 50 27.18 11.21 -5.71
N ILE A 51 27.09 9.91 -6.01
CA ILE A 51 28.26 9.06 -6.24
C ILE A 51 29.06 9.55 -7.46
N GLU A 52 28.39 9.92 -8.56
CA GLU A 52 29.04 10.46 -9.76
C GLU A 52 29.77 11.78 -9.47
N ASN A 53 29.18 12.67 -8.69
CA ASN A 53 29.84 13.91 -8.30
C ASN A 53 31.03 13.68 -7.36
N MET A 54 31.11 12.57 -6.64
CA MET A 54 32.27 12.27 -5.78
C MET A 54 33.49 11.78 -6.57
N GLU A 55 33.39 11.54 -7.89
CA GLU A 55 34.47 11.06 -8.77
C GLU A 55 35.75 11.91 -8.64
N HIS A 56 35.63 13.23 -8.50
CA HIS A 56 36.77 14.14 -8.32
C HIS A 56 37.50 14.01 -6.97
N ILE A 57 36.81 13.58 -5.91
CA ILE A 57 37.38 13.32 -4.58
C ILE A 57 38.23 12.03 -4.62
N PHE A 58 37.92 11.14 -5.57
CA PHE A 58 38.47 9.79 -5.66
C PHE A 58 39.69 9.65 -6.57
N ILE A 59 40.07 10.69 -7.32
CA ILE A 59 41.28 10.70 -8.18
C ILE A 59 42.57 10.39 -7.36
N ASN A 60 42.53 10.51 -6.04
CA ASN A 60 43.64 10.17 -5.12
C ASN A 60 43.42 8.83 -4.37
N ALA A 61 42.69 7.89 -4.96
CA ALA A 61 42.22 6.59 -4.42
C ALA A 61 43.02 6.03 -3.23
N THR A 62 42.48 6.20 -2.02
CA THR A 62 42.95 5.55 -0.80
C THR A 62 41.89 4.59 -0.27
N LYS A 63 42.24 3.69 0.66
CA LYS A 63 41.26 2.83 1.40
C LYS A 63 40.10 3.62 2.02
N SER A 64 40.25 4.94 2.19
CA SER A 64 39.18 5.83 2.68
C SER A 64 38.00 5.97 1.70
N THR A 65 38.26 5.89 0.39
CA THR A 65 37.28 5.99 -0.71
C THR A 65 36.24 4.88 -0.67
N LYS A 66 36.70 3.63 -0.62
CA LYS A 66 35.83 2.44 -0.55
C LYS A 66 34.91 2.48 0.67
N ARG A 67 35.45 2.88 1.83
CA ARG A 67 34.67 3.03 3.05
C ARG A 67 33.62 4.13 2.94
N LEU A 68 33.93 5.22 2.24
CA LEU A 68 32.99 6.31 2.01
C LEU A 68 31.82 5.86 1.11
N LEU A 69 32.09 5.17 0.00
CA LEU A 69 31.06 4.62 -0.89
C LEU A 69 30.12 3.66 -0.15
N GLN A 70 30.69 2.76 0.67
CA GLN A 70 29.89 1.85 1.50
C GLN A 70 29.03 2.61 2.51
N THR A 71 29.52 3.73 3.05
CA THR A 71 28.78 4.58 4.00
C THR A 71 27.60 5.27 3.30
N GLU A 72 27.79 5.78 2.08
CA GLU A 72 26.69 6.38 1.32
C GLU A 72 25.65 5.35 0.88
N LEU A 73 26.07 4.14 0.50
CA LEU A 73 25.17 3.03 0.23
C LEU A 73 24.31 2.68 1.45
N GLU A 74 24.92 2.57 2.64
CA GLU A 74 24.17 2.26 3.86
C GLU A 74 23.16 3.35 4.21
N LYS A 75 23.53 4.63 4.10
CA LYS A 75 22.60 5.75 4.32
C LYS A 75 21.41 5.73 3.37
N PHE A 76 21.65 5.47 2.08
CA PHE A 76 20.58 5.31 1.10
C PHE A 76 19.65 4.16 1.50
N MET A 77 20.21 2.99 1.82
CA MET A 77 19.44 1.81 2.20
C MET A 77 18.66 1.98 3.51
N ASP A 78 19.22 2.68 4.50
CA ASP A 78 18.51 2.99 5.74
C ASP A 78 17.27 3.85 5.49
N THR A 79 17.36 4.83 4.58
CA THR A 79 16.22 5.66 4.21
C THR A 79 15.14 4.83 3.49
N ILE A 80 15.54 3.93 2.59
CA ILE A 80 14.64 2.98 1.92
C ILE A 80 13.93 2.07 2.94
N ARG A 81 14.68 1.47 3.89
CA ARG A 81 14.13 0.58 4.92
C ARG A 81 13.13 1.28 5.83
N VAL A 82 13.42 2.52 6.23
CA VAL A 82 12.50 3.34 7.04
C VAL A 82 11.20 3.60 6.26
N SER A 83 11.33 4.02 5.01
CA SER A 83 10.20 4.30 4.12
C SER A 83 9.31 3.06 3.90
N LEU A 84 9.92 1.90 3.61
CA LEU A 84 9.21 0.62 3.48
C LEU A 84 8.49 0.21 4.77
N ARG A 85 9.13 0.39 5.93
CA ARG A 85 8.53 0.07 7.23
C ARG A 85 7.32 0.95 7.51
N GLN A 86 7.41 2.25 7.24
CA GLN A 86 6.29 3.18 7.39
C GLN A 86 5.13 2.80 6.47
N PHE A 87 5.42 2.43 5.22
CA PHE A 87 4.38 2.01 4.28
C PHE A 87 3.72 0.69 4.71
N ARG A 88 4.49 -0.28 5.22
CA ARG A 88 3.94 -1.53 5.79
C ARG A 88 2.97 -1.24 6.95
N GLY A 89 3.35 -0.35 7.87
CA GLY A 89 2.46 0.06 8.96
C GLY A 89 1.16 0.70 8.45
N PHE A 90 1.26 1.62 7.48
CA PHE A 90 0.08 2.21 6.84
C PHE A 90 -0.83 1.17 6.16
N LEU A 91 -0.23 0.19 5.46
CA LEU A 91 -0.96 -0.90 4.82
C LEU A 91 -1.73 -1.72 5.86
N ASP A 92 -1.06 -2.14 6.94
CA ASP A 92 -1.67 -2.94 8.01
C ASP A 92 -2.83 -2.20 8.67
N ASP A 93 -2.64 -0.92 9.03
CA ASP A 93 -3.67 -0.08 9.63
C ASP A 93 -4.89 0.09 8.70
N THR A 94 -4.64 0.32 7.42
CA THR A 94 -5.70 0.48 6.40
C THR A 94 -6.50 -0.81 6.26
N LEU A 95 -5.83 -1.96 6.15
CA LEU A 95 -6.49 -3.25 6.01
C LEU A 95 -7.26 -3.66 7.27
N ALA A 96 -6.71 -3.41 8.46
CA ALA A 96 -7.40 -3.62 9.73
C ALA A 96 -8.70 -2.80 9.78
N THR A 97 -8.62 -1.51 9.45
CA THR A 97 -9.77 -0.61 9.39
C THR A 97 -10.83 -1.08 8.41
N LEU A 98 -10.44 -1.53 7.21
CA LEU A 98 -11.37 -2.03 6.20
C LEU A 98 -12.06 -3.34 6.64
N ARG A 99 -11.30 -4.27 7.24
CA ARG A 99 -11.84 -5.54 7.76
C ARG A 99 -12.84 -5.28 8.90
N GLU A 100 -12.52 -4.38 9.82
CA GLU A 100 -13.38 -4.01 10.93
C GLU A 100 -14.65 -3.28 10.45
N SER A 101 -14.50 -2.30 9.54
CA SER A 101 -15.62 -1.58 8.92
C SER A 101 -16.59 -2.53 8.23
N LYS A 102 -16.07 -3.51 7.47
CA LYS A 102 -16.86 -4.56 6.83
C LYS A 102 -17.59 -5.45 7.86
N ALA A 103 -16.91 -5.85 8.94
CA ALA A 103 -17.50 -6.68 9.99
C ALA A 103 -18.67 -5.97 10.69
N ARG A 104 -18.46 -4.71 11.08
CA ARG A 104 -19.53 -3.85 11.64
C ARG A 104 -20.68 -3.68 10.66
N PHE A 105 -20.38 -3.44 9.39
CA PHE A 105 -21.39 -3.26 8.37
C PHE A 105 -22.23 -4.52 8.15
N ARG A 106 -21.60 -5.71 8.18
CA ARG A 106 -22.32 -6.99 8.12
C ARG A 106 -23.29 -7.16 9.30
N MET A 107 -22.88 -6.80 10.51
CA MET A 107 -23.73 -6.88 11.71
C MET A 107 -24.90 -5.89 11.70
N SER A 108 -24.84 -4.86 10.85
CA SER A 108 -25.91 -3.86 10.73
C SER A 108 -27.13 -4.35 9.94
N PHE A 109 -27.05 -5.54 9.32
CA PHE A 109 -28.17 -6.18 8.65
C PHE A 109 -28.85 -7.17 9.60
N LYS A 110 -30.11 -6.88 9.95
CA LYS A 110 -30.93 -7.76 10.80
C LYS A 110 -32.25 -8.06 10.11
N LEU A 111 -32.65 -9.32 10.13
CA LEU A 111 -33.95 -9.76 9.61
C LEU A 111 -35.08 -9.19 10.47
N PHE A 112 -36.26 -9.06 9.88
CA PHE A 112 -37.49 -8.76 10.65
C PHE A 112 -37.74 -9.73 11.81
N SER A 113 -37.44 -11.03 11.62
CA SER A 113 -37.54 -12.04 12.68
C SER A 113 -36.65 -11.76 13.89
N ASP A 114 -35.58 -10.99 13.69
CA ASP A 114 -34.56 -10.69 14.69
C ASP A 114 -34.67 -9.23 15.20
N GLY A 115 -35.82 -8.59 14.98
CA GLY A 115 -36.08 -7.19 15.35
C GLY A 115 -35.41 -6.16 14.44
N GLY A 116 -35.02 -6.57 13.23
CA GLY A 116 -34.52 -5.69 12.18
C GLY A 116 -35.59 -5.32 11.15
N ASN A 117 -35.13 -4.80 10.02
CA ASN A 117 -35.97 -4.28 8.94
C ASN A 117 -35.57 -4.75 7.54
N PHE A 118 -34.72 -5.78 7.45
CA PHE A 118 -34.29 -6.35 6.17
C PHE A 118 -35.06 -7.63 5.85
N SER A 119 -35.38 -7.81 4.58
CA SER A 119 -35.85 -9.08 4.03
C SER A 119 -34.70 -10.09 3.85
N PRO A 120 -34.99 -11.41 3.83
CA PRO A 120 -34.00 -12.44 3.50
C PRO A 120 -33.31 -12.20 2.14
N GLU A 121 -34.06 -11.73 1.15
CA GLU A 121 -33.57 -11.46 -0.19
C GLU A 121 -32.55 -10.31 -0.21
N GLU A 122 -32.81 -9.20 0.50
CA GLU A 122 -31.87 -8.08 0.64
C GLU A 122 -30.57 -8.51 1.33
N ILE A 123 -30.68 -9.27 2.42
CA ILE A 123 -29.50 -9.74 3.15
C ILE A 123 -28.63 -10.62 2.27
N GLU A 124 -29.24 -11.50 1.47
CA GLU A 124 -28.49 -12.37 0.58
C GLU A 124 -27.81 -11.59 -0.55
N GLU A 125 -28.48 -10.60 -1.14
CA GLU A 125 -27.87 -9.70 -2.12
C GLU A 125 -26.68 -8.93 -1.52
N TYR A 126 -26.85 -8.40 -0.30
CA TYR A 126 -25.81 -7.62 0.38
C TYR A 126 -24.65 -8.48 0.86
N ARG A 127 -24.89 -9.74 1.26
CA ARG A 127 -23.85 -10.72 1.56
C ARG A 127 -22.97 -10.97 0.34
N LYS A 128 -23.56 -11.17 -0.85
CA LYS A 128 -22.81 -11.34 -2.11
C LYS A 128 -21.97 -10.10 -2.43
N LYS A 129 -22.50 -8.88 -2.22
CA LYS A 129 -21.73 -7.63 -2.40
C LYS A 129 -20.57 -7.54 -1.40
N LEU A 130 -20.79 -7.90 -0.13
CA LEU A 130 -19.76 -7.93 0.91
C LEU A 130 -18.64 -8.92 0.60
N GLU A 131 -18.98 -10.08 0.05
CA GLU A 131 -18.00 -11.09 -0.37
C GLU A 131 -17.14 -10.59 -1.54
N ARG A 132 -17.76 -9.98 -2.55
CA ARG A 132 -17.00 -9.33 -3.65
C ARG A 132 -16.05 -8.26 -3.12
N MET A 133 -16.44 -7.52 -2.09
CA MET A 133 -15.56 -6.53 -1.45
C MET A 133 -14.40 -7.19 -0.69
N ALA A 134 -14.65 -8.28 0.02
CA ALA A 134 -13.58 -9.05 0.68
C ALA A 134 -12.53 -9.49 -0.34
N ASN A 135 -12.95 -10.10 -1.44
CA ASN A 135 -12.05 -10.54 -2.50
C ASN A 135 -11.22 -9.39 -3.10
N LYS A 136 -11.80 -8.18 -3.21
CA LYS A 136 -11.09 -6.99 -3.68
C LYS A 136 -10.02 -6.51 -2.69
N ILE A 137 -10.33 -6.56 -1.40
CA ILE A 137 -9.37 -6.21 -0.34
C ILE A 137 -8.20 -7.19 -0.37
N ASP A 138 -8.50 -8.50 -0.37
CA ASP A 138 -7.49 -9.55 -0.36
C ASP A 138 -6.61 -9.52 -1.63
N SER A 139 -7.21 -9.23 -2.80
CA SER A 139 -6.46 -9.07 -4.04
C SER A 139 -5.53 -7.84 -4.02
N ALA A 140 -5.98 -6.72 -3.47
CA ALA A 140 -5.18 -5.51 -3.36
C ALA A 140 -4.01 -5.69 -2.38
N GLU A 141 -4.26 -6.33 -1.25
CA GLU A 141 -3.25 -6.72 -0.27
C GLU A 141 -2.20 -7.64 -0.91
N GLY A 142 -2.63 -8.72 -1.57
CA GLY A 142 -1.72 -9.66 -2.22
C GLY A 142 -0.83 -9.00 -3.27
N PHE A 143 -1.38 -8.10 -4.09
CA PHE A 143 -0.61 -7.35 -5.09
C PHE A 143 0.45 -6.45 -4.45
N VAL A 144 0.05 -5.66 -3.44
CA VAL A 144 0.96 -4.70 -2.79
C VAL A 144 2.04 -5.42 -1.97
N MET A 145 1.68 -6.47 -1.24
CA MET A 145 2.63 -7.25 -0.44
C MET A 145 3.67 -7.95 -1.30
N ALA A 146 3.25 -8.61 -2.40
CA ALA A 146 4.18 -9.29 -3.29
C ALA A 146 5.24 -8.34 -3.87
N ASP A 147 4.84 -7.11 -4.23
CA ASP A 147 5.81 -6.14 -4.75
C ASP A 147 6.70 -5.54 -3.64
N LEU A 148 6.14 -5.30 -2.44
CA LEU A 148 6.90 -4.81 -1.27
C LEU A 148 7.98 -5.78 -0.79
N GLU A 149 7.71 -7.09 -0.78
CA GLU A 149 8.66 -8.10 -0.29
C GLU A 149 9.97 -8.12 -1.10
N GLY A 150 9.88 -7.88 -2.41
CA GLY A 150 11.05 -7.81 -3.29
C GLY A 150 11.65 -6.41 -3.43
N MET A 151 10.98 -5.36 -2.93
CA MET A 151 11.38 -3.98 -3.22
C MET A 151 12.73 -3.62 -2.61
N GLU A 152 12.96 -3.97 -1.35
CA GLU A 152 14.23 -3.69 -0.67
C GLU A 152 15.43 -4.31 -1.43
N ALA A 153 15.31 -5.58 -1.82
CA ALA A 153 16.34 -6.29 -2.56
C ALA A 153 16.62 -5.61 -3.91
N ARG A 154 15.58 -5.25 -4.66
CA ARG A 154 15.74 -4.53 -5.94
C ARG A 154 16.48 -3.19 -5.77
N ARG A 155 16.17 -2.44 -4.71
CA ARG A 155 16.85 -1.15 -4.44
C ARG A 155 18.31 -1.36 -4.03
N LEU A 156 18.59 -2.40 -3.25
CA LEU A 156 19.95 -2.77 -2.89
C LEU A 156 20.77 -3.14 -4.13
N ASP A 157 20.25 -4.03 -4.97
CA ASP A 157 20.93 -4.47 -6.20
C ASP A 157 21.28 -3.30 -7.10
N GLN A 158 20.32 -2.39 -7.33
CA GLN A 158 20.52 -1.17 -8.12
C GLN A 158 21.61 -0.27 -7.54
N ALA A 159 21.57 0.00 -6.24
CA ALA A 159 22.54 0.88 -5.59
C ALA A 159 23.94 0.26 -5.51
N THR A 160 24.03 -1.04 -5.25
CA THR A 160 25.28 -1.81 -5.28
C THR A 160 25.89 -1.82 -6.68
N GLU A 161 25.09 -1.92 -7.75
CA GLU A 161 25.60 -1.84 -9.12
C GLU A 161 26.28 -0.49 -9.41
N VAL A 162 25.69 0.62 -8.93
CA VAL A 162 26.28 1.96 -9.06
C VAL A 162 27.62 2.04 -8.33
N VAL A 163 27.67 1.60 -7.07
CA VAL A 163 28.91 1.59 -6.28
C VAL A 163 29.99 0.72 -6.93
N ASN A 164 29.63 -0.48 -7.39
CA ASN A 164 30.58 -1.39 -8.02
C ASN A 164 31.14 -0.82 -9.33
N LYS A 165 30.30 -0.19 -10.17
CA LYS A 165 30.77 0.49 -11.38
C LYS A 165 31.76 1.60 -11.06
N PHE A 166 31.59 2.28 -9.93
CA PHE A 166 32.50 3.31 -9.45
C PHE A 166 33.80 2.76 -8.87
N GLU A 167 33.77 1.63 -8.15
CA GLU A 167 34.99 1.01 -7.61
C GLU A 167 35.92 0.43 -8.69
N HIS A 168 35.38 0.06 -9.86
CA HIS A 168 36.13 -0.59 -10.95
C HIS A 168 36.49 0.37 -12.10
N ARG A 169 36.20 1.67 -11.96
CA ARG A 169 36.68 2.73 -12.87
C ARG A 169 38.07 3.20 -12.45
#